data_AF-A0A535ABL8-F1
#
_entry.id   AF-A0A535ABL8-F1
#
_cell.length_a   1.000
_cell.length_b   1.000
_cell.length_c   1.000
_cell.angle_alpha   90.00
_cell.angle_beta   90.00
_cell.angle_gamma   90.00
#
_symmetry.space_group_name_H-M   'P 1'
#
loop_
_entity.id
_entity.type
_entity.pdbx_description
1 polymer ?
#
loop_
_entity_poly.entity_id
_entity_poly.type
_entity_poly.pdbx_seq_one_letter_code
_entity_poly.pdbx_strand_id
1 'polypeptide(L)'
;MDQTPQLRLAEGQRLLDSGDLEAAIAALSPLTAEGDPEVAGSAWQAIGAARYRLDDEPGALDAWQHAADAGGSTAWLGWKSVAEQHVREGNLEEAVEAYREADRRAPPTERGAIANRIAWLLKETGHDFASRRQFNRARGAYAAYPAYMTWGIVAINVAVFLIDSLLGARGSFSLLGGGGGPLLEAGAVYGPAVAHGEWWRLLTGAFLHLSALHILFNMYALWLFGPIVEQMYGHIEYLATYLLCALGGSVLTILAAPDVPAAGASGAIFGLFGLAFVVSRRRHLLLGPQARAILSQVGFLLVLNLVITFTFPGISWTGHVGGLVVGAAIGLLLPPANVPTMGAMWRAADGSLLATRMSPILRASAYLAVTALLVAGTYVAVQRLA
;
A
#
# COMPACT_ATOMS: atom_id res chain seq x y z
N MET A 1 34.62 13.46 -32.98
CA MET A 1 33.20 13.15 -33.23
C MET A 1 32.41 13.92 -32.21
N ASP A 2 31.58 14.85 -32.64
CA ASP A 2 30.82 15.69 -31.72
C ASP A 2 29.76 14.83 -31.01
N GLN A 3 29.90 14.65 -29.70
CA GLN A 3 28.96 13.87 -28.91
C GLN A 3 27.70 14.70 -28.71
N THR A 4 26.53 14.07 -28.87
CA THR A 4 25.26 14.75 -28.66
C THR A 4 25.18 15.34 -27.25
N PRO A 5 24.48 16.48 -27.04
CA PRO A 5 24.32 17.08 -25.71
C PRO A 5 23.84 16.07 -24.65
N GLN A 6 23.00 15.11 -25.02
CA GLN A 6 22.51 14.06 -24.13
C GLN A 6 23.61 13.08 -23.69
N LEU A 7 24.55 12.73 -24.58
CA LEU A 7 25.69 11.87 -24.22
C LEU A 7 26.64 12.61 -23.27
N ARG A 8 26.87 13.91 -23.51
CA ARG A 8 27.67 14.76 -22.61
C ARG A 8 27.02 14.92 -21.24
N LEU A 9 25.69 15.07 -21.20
CA LEU A 9 24.92 15.11 -19.95
C LEU A 9 25.05 13.80 -19.18
N ALA A 10 24.92 12.66 -19.87
CA ALA A 10 25.11 11.34 -19.27
C ALA A 10 26.54 11.18 -18.71
N GLU A 11 27.56 11.64 -19.43
CA GLU A 11 28.94 11.62 -18.95
C GLU A 11 29.15 12.44 -17.68
N GLY A 12 28.66 13.68 -17.66
CA GLY A 12 28.71 14.52 -16.47
C GLY A 12 28.01 13.90 -15.27
N GLN A 13 26.89 13.22 -15.51
CA GLN A 13 26.19 12.47 -14.47
C GLN A 13 27.02 11.28 -13.95
N ARG A 14 27.71 10.55 -14.83
CA ARG A 14 28.61 9.46 -14.40
C ARG A 14 29.74 9.98 -13.49
N LEU A 15 30.32 11.12 -13.82
CA LEU A 15 31.38 11.75 -13.02
C LEU A 15 30.85 12.18 -11.63
N LEU A 16 29.63 12.73 -11.59
CA LEU A 16 28.96 13.07 -10.34
C LEU A 16 28.76 11.82 -9.46
N ASP A 17 28.31 10.73 -10.07
CA ASP A 17 28.03 9.46 -9.39
C ASP A 17 29.33 8.79 -8.90
N SER A 18 30.45 8.92 -9.63
CA SER A 18 31.76 8.44 -9.19
C SER A 18 32.42 9.31 -8.11
N GLY A 19 31.84 10.48 -7.82
CA GLY A 19 32.35 11.42 -6.82
C GLY A 19 33.44 12.36 -7.33
N ASP A 20 33.67 12.43 -8.64
CA ASP A 20 34.59 13.38 -9.26
C ASP A 20 33.84 14.70 -9.55
N LEU A 21 33.60 15.46 -8.48
CA LEU A 21 32.66 16.58 -8.48
C LEU A 21 33.12 17.74 -9.37
N GLU A 22 34.41 18.07 -9.35
CA GLU A 22 34.97 19.14 -10.17
C GLU A 22 34.95 18.77 -11.65
N ALA A 23 35.29 17.53 -12.00
CA ALA A 23 35.21 17.04 -13.38
C ALA A 23 33.75 17.01 -13.86
N ALA A 24 32.80 16.63 -13.00
CA ALA A 24 31.38 16.68 -13.30
C ALA A 24 30.92 18.11 -13.62
N ILE A 25 31.27 19.09 -12.78
CA ILE A 25 30.94 20.51 -13.02
C ILE A 25 31.56 20.99 -14.34
N ALA A 26 32.83 20.68 -14.60
CA ALA A 26 33.50 21.06 -15.83
C ALA A 26 32.85 20.45 -17.09
N ALA A 27 32.42 19.18 -17.03
CA ALA A 27 31.75 18.49 -18.13
C ALA A 27 30.33 19.02 -18.38
N LEU A 28 29.61 19.41 -17.32
CA LEU A 28 28.23 19.87 -17.38
C LEU A 28 28.09 21.36 -17.70
N SER A 29 29.08 22.19 -17.34
CA SER A 29 29.02 23.64 -17.49
C SER A 29 28.76 24.12 -18.93
N PRO A 30 29.30 23.50 -20.00
CA PRO A 30 28.96 23.89 -21.37
C PRO A 30 27.50 23.62 -21.74
N LEU A 31 26.84 22.66 -21.07
CA LEU A 31 25.47 22.25 -21.37
C LEU A 31 24.42 23.20 -20.78
N THR A 32 24.80 24.06 -19.84
CA THR A 32 23.88 25.02 -19.21
C THR A 32 23.42 26.12 -20.16
N ALA A 33 24.16 26.36 -21.23
CA ALA A 33 23.86 27.33 -22.28
C ALA A 33 23.15 26.70 -23.50
N GLU A 34 22.87 25.40 -23.48
CA GLU A 34 22.14 24.73 -24.55
C GLU A 34 20.70 25.27 -24.64
N GLY A 35 20.18 25.41 -25.85
CA GLY A 35 18.84 25.94 -26.08
C GLY A 35 17.70 24.99 -25.69
N ASP A 36 18.01 23.70 -25.44
CA ASP A 36 17.06 22.70 -24.98
C ASP A 36 16.88 22.79 -23.45
N PRO A 37 15.68 23.19 -22.96
CA PRO A 37 15.38 23.27 -21.53
C PRO A 37 15.66 21.98 -20.75
N GLU A 38 15.48 20.81 -21.37
CA GLU A 38 15.67 19.53 -20.70
C GLU A 38 17.16 19.28 -20.41
N VAL A 39 18.03 19.62 -21.37
CA VAL A 39 19.47 19.45 -21.23
C VAL A 39 20.04 20.50 -20.28
N ALA A 40 19.70 21.77 -20.49
CA ALA A 40 20.19 22.87 -19.67
C ALA A 40 19.71 22.75 -18.21
N GLY A 41 18.42 22.45 -18.00
CA GLY A 41 17.86 22.26 -16.66
C GLY A 41 18.48 21.06 -15.92
N SER A 42 18.68 19.94 -16.62
CA SER A 42 19.33 18.76 -16.02
C SER A 42 20.81 19.02 -15.68
N ALA A 43 21.53 19.75 -16.54
CA ALA A 43 22.92 20.12 -16.28
C ALA A 43 23.03 21.02 -15.05
N TRP A 44 22.19 22.06 -14.95
CA TRP A 44 22.11 22.93 -13.78
C TRP A 44 21.75 22.17 -12.50
N GLN A 45 20.79 21.24 -12.59
CA GLN A 45 20.39 20.40 -11.45
C GLN A 45 21.57 19.57 -10.92
N ALA A 46 22.35 18.96 -11.82
CA ALA A 46 23.51 18.15 -11.48
C ALA A 46 24.68 19.00 -10.95
N ILE A 47 24.92 20.19 -11.52
CA ILE A 47 25.92 21.16 -11.01
C ILE A 47 25.57 21.57 -9.58
N GLY A 48 24.31 21.90 -9.29
CA GLY A 48 23.88 22.26 -7.94
C GLY A 48 24.12 21.13 -6.94
N ALA A 49 23.85 19.88 -7.33
CA ALA A 49 24.15 18.71 -6.50
C ALA A 49 25.66 18.51 -6.27
N ALA A 50 26.50 18.78 -7.28
CA ALA A 50 27.95 18.71 -7.17
C ALA A 50 28.51 19.77 -6.20
N ARG A 51 28.08 21.03 -6.37
CA ARG A 51 28.47 22.16 -5.52
C ARG A 51 28.06 21.96 -4.06
N TYR A 52 26.85 21.46 -3.84
CA TYR A 52 26.38 21.13 -2.49
C TYR A 52 27.29 20.09 -1.81
N ARG A 53 27.76 19.07 -2.55
CA ARG A 53 28.70 18.05 -2.03
C ARG A 53 30.13 18.58 -1.82
N LEU A 54 30.45 19.75 -2.38
CA LEU A 54 31.70 20.48 -2.16
C LEU A 54 31.56 21.53 -1.04
N ASP A 55 30.46 21.51 -0.27
CA ASP A 55 30.11 22.50 0.75
C ASP A 55 29.97 23.95 0.19
N ASP A 56 29.75 24.10 -1.12
CA ASP A 56 29.40 25.37 -1.78
C ASP A 56 27.87 25.53 -1.84
N GLU A 57 27.26 25.80 -0.69
CA GLU A 57 25.80 25.98 -0.59
C GLU A 57 25.27 27.16 -1.42
N PRO A 58 25.88 28.37 -1.42
CA PRO A 58 25.40 29.48 -2.23
C PRO A 58 25.48 29.18 -3.73
N GLY A 59 26.56 28.57 -4.19
CA GLY A 59 26.70 28.16 -5.58
C GLY A 59 25.75 27.01 -5.96
N ALA A 60 25.38 26.14 -5.01
CA ALA A 60 24.38 25.11 -5.23
C ALA A 60 22.97 25.70 -5.39
N LEU A 61 22.60 26.64 -4.52
CA LEU A 61 21.32 27.34 -4.59
C LEU A 61 21.16 28.09 -5.91
N ASP A 62 22.19 28.83 -6.33
CA ASP A 62 22.23 29.53 -7.61
C ASP A 62 22.02 28.57 -8.79
N ALA A 63 22.73 27.43 -8.80
CA ALA A 63 22.56 26.42 -9.85
C ALA A 63 21.16 25.80 -9.86
N TRP A 64 20.58 25.49 -8.70
CA TRP A 64 19.20 24.95 -8.64
C TRP A 64 18.14 25.98 -9.04
N GLN A 65 18.37 27.27 -8.80
CA GLN A 65 17.50 28.34 -9.28
C GLN A 65 17.54 28.40 -10.82
N HIS A 66 18.72 28.34 -11.42
CA HIS A 66 18.83 28.24 -12.88
C HIS A 66 18.18 26.96 -13.44
N ALA A 67 18.26 25.83 -12.74
CA ALA A 67 17.55 24.61 -13.12
C ALA A 67 16.02 24.77 -13.07
N ALA A 68 15.52 25.49 -12.07
CA ALA A 68 14.11 25.85 -11.92
C ALA A 68 13.62 26.77 -13.05
N ASP A 69 14.47 27.73 -13.45
CA ASP A 69 14.15 28.76 -14.44
C ASP A 69 14.33 28.29 -15.89
N ALA A 70 15.18 27.29 -16.12
CA ALA A 70 15.37 26.66 -17.44
C ALA A 70 14.05 26.10 -18.01
N GLY A 71 13.11 25.70 -17.15
CA GLY A 71 11.81 25.16 -17.56
C GLY A 71 11.85 23.67 -17.92
N GLY A 72 11.00 23.26 -18.86
CA GLY A 72 10.88 21.85 -19.24
C GLY A 72 10.19 20.97 -18.20
N SER A 73 10.23 19.65 -18.41
CA SER A 73 9.58 18.65 -17.57
C SER A 73 10.32 18.40 -16.25
N THR A 74 11.57 18.84 -16.13
CA THR A 74 12.42 18.66 -14.96
C THR A 74 12.54 19.88 -14.05
N ALA A 75 12.04 21.06 -14.44
CA ALA A 75 12.11 22.29 -13.62
C ALA A 75 11.58 22.14 -12.18
N TRP A 76 10.61 21.24 -11.95
CA TRP A 76 10.11 20.97 -10.60
C TRP A 76 11.19 20.42 -9.65
N LEU A 77 12.23 19.75 -10.18
CA LEU A 77 13.37 19.28 -9.40
C LEU A 77 14.23 20.45 -8.90
N GLY A 78 14.46 21.46 -9.74
CA GLY A 78 15.14 22.70 -9.35
C GLY A 78 14.38 23.40 -8.22
N TRP A 79 13.09 23.62 -8.41
CA TRP A 79 12.23 24.23 -7.38
C TRP A 79 12.18 23.42 -6.08
N LYS A 80 12.19 22.09 -6.17
CA LYS A 80 12.27 21.21 -5.01
C LYS A 80 13.59 21.35 -4.27
N SER A 81 14.72 21.43 -4.99
CA SER A 81 16.05 21.61 -4.39
C SER A 81 16.22 22.99 -3.77
N VAL A 82 15.75 24.06 -4.42
CA VAL A 82 15.67 25.41 -3.83
C VAL A 82 14.87 25.40 -2.53
N ALA A 83 13.70 24.75 -2.53
CA ALA A 83 12.88 24.63 -1.34
C ALA A 83 13.59 23.86 -0.20
N GLU A 84 14.28 22.77 -0.53
CA GLU A 84 15.05 21.99 0.46
C GLU A 84 16.20 22.82 1.07
N GLN A 85 16.85 23.67 0.27
CA GLN A 85 17.90 24.57 0.77
C GLN A 85 17.34 25.65 1.70
N HIS A 86 16.23 26.30 1.34
CA HIS A 86 15.57 27.26 2.23
C HIS A 86 15.13 26.64 3.57
N VAL A 87 14.70 25.37 3.58
CA VAL A 87 14.42 24.66 4.84
C VAL A 87 15.67 24.53 5.72
N ARG A 88 16.85 24.26 5.13
CA ARG A 88 18.11 24.13 5.88
C ARG A 88 18.56 25.46 6.47
N GLU A 89 18.34 26.54 5.75
CA GLU A 89 18.67 27.90 6.17
C GLU A 89 17.66 28.47 7.19
N GLY A 90 16.52 27.80 7.41
CA GLY A 90 15.46 28.27 8.30
C GLY A 90 14.48 29.27 7.64
N ASN A 91 14.60 29.48 6.33
CA ASN A 91 13.75 30.35 5.52
C ASN A 91 12.44 29.63 5.14
N LEU A 92 11.59 29.36 6.14
CA LEU A 92 10.46 28.43 6.00
C LEU A 92 9.34 28.96 5.09
N GLU A 93 9.13 30.28 5.00
CA GLU A 93 8.11 30.86 4.13
C GLU A 93 8.52 30.76 2.65
N GLU A 94 9.76 31.08 2.35
CA GLU A 94 10.40 30.94 1.05
C GLU A 94 10.41 29.47 0.61
N ALA A 95 10.68 28.55 1.54
CA ALA A 95 10.58 27.11 1.29
C ALA A 95 9.17 26.68 0.88
N VAL A 96 8.12 27.22 1.51
CA VAL A 96 6.72 26.94 1.14
C VAL A 96 6.43 27.42 -0.28
N GLU A 97 6.89 28.62 -0.64
CA GLU A 97 6.70 29.17 -1.98
C GLU A 97 7.39 28.35 -3.06
N ALA A 98 8.67 28.00 -2.84
CA ALA A 98 9.43 27.16 -3.75
C ALA A 98 8.80 25.76 -3.89
N TYR A 99 8.31 25.15 -2.80
CA TYR A 99 7.59 23.88 -2.89
C TYR A 99 6.25 23.97 -3.62
N ARG A 100 5.51 25.09 -3.50
CA ARG A 100 4.30 25.31 -4.31
C ARG A 100 4.64 25.39 -5.78
N GLU A 101 5.81 25.93 -6.12
CA GLU A 101 6.26 26.03 -7.49
C GLU A 101 6.70 24.69 -8.08
N ALA A 102 7.35 23.86 -7.24
CA ALA A 102 7.59 22.46 -7.54
C ALA A 102 6.28 21.67 -7.75
N ASP A 103 5.29 21.80 -6.86
CA ASP A 103 4.00 21.09 -6.96
C ASP A 103 3.24 21.43 -8.24
N ARG A 104 3.30 22.69 -8.69
CA ARG A 104 2.65 23.14 -9.94
C ARG A 104 3.22 22.42 -11.18
N ARG A 105 4.53 22.16 -11.21
CA ARG A 105 5.26 21.55 -12.33
C ARG A 105 5.45 20.05 -12.22
N ALA A 106 5.36 19.49 -11.02
CA ALA A 106 5.65 18.09 -10.77
C ALA A 106 4.63 17.15 -11.44
N PRO A 107 5.07 15.95 -11.88
CA PRO A 107 4.18 14.92 -12.38
C PRO A 107 3.22 14.43 -11.27
N PRO A 108 2.03 13.90 -11.62
CA PRO A 108 1.02 13.51 -10.63
C PRO A 108 1.51 12.56 -9.52
N THR A 109 2.46 11.68 -9.83
CA THR A 109 3.07 10.73 -8.90
C THR A 109 3.87 11.40 -7.78
N GLU A 110 4.43 12.59 -8.02
CA GLU A 110 5.30 13.31 -7.08
C GLU A 110 4.54 14.35 -6.24
N ARG A 111 3.40 14.85 -6.74
CA ARG A 111 2.60 15.89 -6.07
C ARG A 111 2.17 15.53 -4.66
N GLY A 112 1.94 14.25 -4.38
CA GLY A 112 1.59 13.78 -3.03
C GLY A 112 2.70 13.97 -2.01
N ALA A 113 3.94 13.69 -2.41
CA ALA A 113 5.11 13.89 -1.55
C ALA A 113 5.39 15.37 -1.32
N ILE A 114 5.27 16.20 -2.37
CA ILE A 114 5.46 17.65 -2.28
C ILE A 114 4.37 18.29 -1.40
N ALA A 115 3.10 17.95 -1.61
CA ALA A 115 1.99 18.44 -0.79
C ALA A 115 2.18 18.08 0.70
N ASN A 116 2.73 16.91 1.01
CA ASN A 116 3.03 16.53 2.40
C ASN A 116 4.12 17.41 3.02
N ARG A 117 5.16 17.77 2.27
CA ARG A 117 6.23 18.68 2.73
C ARG A 117 5.69 20.09 2.97
N ILE A 118 4.87 20.61 2.06
CA ILE A 118 4.16 21.90 2.24
C ILE A 118 3.30 21.86 3.49
N ALA A 119 2.59 20.76 3.75
CA ALA A 119 1.73 20.64 4.92
C ALA A 119 2.51 20.77 6.24
N TRP A 120 3.68 20.14 6.35
CA TRP A 120 4.54 20.26 7.52
C TRP A 120 5.11 21.66 7.70
N LEU A 121 5.58 22.29 6.62
CA LEU A 121 6.09 23.66 6.69
C LEU A 121 5.01 24.67 7.07
N LEU A 122 3.79 24.50 6.55
CA LEU A 122 2.65 25.32 6.95
C LEU A 122 2.30 25.12 8.43
N LYS A 123 2.47 23.92 8.96
CA LYS A 123 2.25 23.67 10.39
C LYS A 123 3.30 24.37 11.25
N GLU A 124 4.57 24.30 10.85
CA GLU A 124 5.68 24.94 11.57
C GLU A 124 5.59 26.47 11.56
N THR A 125 5.03 27.04 10.47
CA THR A 125 4.80 28.48 10.32
C THR A 125 3.45 28.95 10.88
N GLY A 126 2.71 28.10 11.61
CA GLY A 126 1.44 28.49 12.27
C GLY A 126 0.18 28.51 11.39
N HIS A 127 0.26 28.01 10.15
CA HIS A 127 -0.84 27.96 9.18
C HIS A 127 -1.67 26.66 9.26
N ASP A 128 -2.27 26.40 10.43
CA ASP A 128 -2.96 25.13 10.74
C ASP A 128 -4.09 24.73 9.79
N PHE A 129 -4.89 25.69 9.32
CA PHE A 129 -6.00 25.37 8.41
C PHE A 129 -5.49 25.00 7.02
N ALA A 130 -4.50 25.74 6.51
CA ALA A 130 -3.88 25.49 5.22
C ALA A 130 -3.10 24.15 5.23
N SER A 131 -2.43 23.82 6.33
CA SER A 131 -1.71 22.54 6.48
C SER A 131 -2.67 21.34 6.39
N ARG A 132 -3.85 21.40 7.03
CA ARG A 132 -4.88 20.35 6.94
C ARG A 132 -5.32 20.09 5.50
N ARG A 133 -5.53 21.14 4.70
CA ARG A 133 -5.89 21.00 3.27
C ARG A 133 -4.78 20.29 2.49
N GLN A 134 -3.53 20.64 2.74
CA GLN A 134 -2.38 20.02 2.09
C GLN A 134 -2.16 18.57 2.53
N PHE A 135 -2.36 18.25 3.81
CA PHE A 135 -2.40 16.87 4.29
C PHE A 135 -3.50 16.07 3.58
N ASN A 136 -4.70 16.62 3.43
CA ASN A 136 -5.79 15.95 2.71
C ASN A 136 -5.43 15.70 1.25
N ARG A 137 -4.79 16.66 0.58
CA ARG A 137 -4.34 16.53 -0.81
C ARG A 137 -3.21 15.51 -0.94
N ALA A 138 -2.24 15.52 -0.03
CA ALA A 138 -1.19 14.50 0.02
C ALA A 138 -1.81 13.11 0.18
N ARG A 139 -2.74 12.95 1.12
CA ARG A 139 -3.52 11.71 1.32
C ARG A 139 -4.32 11.31 0.08
N GLY A 140 -4.92 12.28 -0.62
CA GLY A 140 -5.65 12.06 -1.88
C GLY A 140 -4.77 11.67 -3.06
N ALA A 141 -3.54 12.20 -3.12
CA ALA A 141 -2.54 11.82 -4.12
C ALA A 141 -1.95 10.42 -3.85
N TYR A 142 -1.80 10.02 -2.58
CA TYR A 142 -1.56 8.61 -2.21
C TYR A 142 -2.78 7.72 -2.41
N ALA A 143 -3.99 8.29 -2.46
CA ALA A 143 -5.25 7.60 -2.80
C ALA A 143 -5.45 7.41 -4.31
N ALA A 144 -4.48 7.78 -5.17
CA ALA A 144 -4.52 7.52 -6.60
C ALA A 144 -4.33 6.03 -6.98
N TYR A 145 -4.25 5.12 -6.00
CA TYR A 145 -4.36 3.69 -6.24
C TYR A 145 -5.84 3.28 -6.16
N PRO A 146 -6.54 3.09 -7.28
CA PRO A 146 -7.95 2.71 -7.27
C PRO A 146 -8.08 1.29 -6.73
N ALA A 147 -8.57 1.12 -5.51
CA ALA A 147 -8.69 -0.19 -4.82
C ALA A 147 -9.83 -1.06 -5.40
N TYR A 148 -9.75 -1.40 -6.69
CA TYR A 148 -10.80 -2.10 -7.45
C TYR A 148 -11.22 -3.40 -6.80
N MET A 149 -10.27 -4.18 -6.26
CA MET A 149 -10.58 -5.47 -5.66
C MET A 149 -11.27 -5.30 -4.31
N THR A 150 -10.82 -4.34 -3.49
CA THR A 150 -11.49 -4.00 -2.24
C THR A 150 -12.95 -3.61 -2.49
N TRP A 151 -13.18 -2.69 -3.42
CA TRP A 151 -14.53 -2.21 -3.73
C TRP A 151 -15.38 -3.29 -4.40
N GLY A 152 -14.79 -4.13 -5.25
CA GLY A 152 -15.45 -5.30 -5.83
C GLY A 152 -15.90 -6.29 -4.77
N ILE A 153 -15.03 -6.62 -3.81
CA ILE A 153 -15.36 -7.48 -2.67
C ILE A 153 -16.49 -6.87 -1.84
N VAL A 154 -16.41 -5.57 -1.52
CA VAL A 154 -17.47 -4.87 -0.79
C VAL A 154 -18.80 -4.94 -1.55
N ALA A 155 -18.79 -4.64 -2.84
CA ALA A 155 -19.99 -4.68 -3.68
C ALA A 155 -20.61 -6.09 -3.74
N ILE A 156 -19.78 -7.13 -3.90
CA ILE A 156 -20.24 -8.53 -3.92
C ILE A 156 -20.88 -8.90 -2.58
N ASN A 157 -20.23 -8.58 -1.45
CA ASN A 157 -20.76 -8.88 -0.12
C ASN A 157 -22.11 -8.19 0.13
N VAL A 158 -22.21 -6.91 -0.24
CA VAL A 158 -23.47 -6.15 -0.10
C VAL A 158 -24.55 -6.75 -1.01
N ALA A 159 -24.24 -7.05 -2.27
CA ALA A 159 -25.19 -7.65 -3.20
C ALA A 159 -25.69 -9.02 -2.72
N VAL A 160 -24.78 -9.92 -2.32
CA VAL A 160 -25.12 -11.25 -1.81
C VAL A 160 -25.99 -11.16 -0.57
N PHE A 161 -25.65 -10.28 0.38
CA PHE A 161 -26.44 -10.08 1.59
C PHE A 161 -27.85 -9.55 1.30
N LEU A 162 -27.99 -8.59 0.37
CA LEU A 162 -29.29 -8.08 -0.04
C LEU A 162 -30.12 -9.15 -0.74
N ILE A 163 -29.52 -9.92 -1.65
CA ILE A 163 -30.20 -11.02 -2.35
C ILE A 163 -30.67 -12.08 -1.34
N ASP A 164 -29.78 -12.53 -0.44
CA ASP A 164 -30.13 -13.53 0.57
C ASP A 164 -31.27 -13.04 1.50
N SER A 165 -31.19 -11.79 1.95
CA SER A 165 -32.22 -11.17 2.79
C SER A 165 -33.59 -11.09 2.09
N LEU A 166 -33.60 -10.83 0.78
CA LEU A 166 -34.84 -10.76 -0.02
C LEU A 166 -35.44 -12.15 -0.28
N LEU A 167 -34.62 -13.18 -0.41
CA LEU A 167 -35.05 -14.56 -0.62
C LEU A 167 -35.54 -15.25 0.67
N GLY A 168 -35.11 -14.77 1.84
CA GLY A 168 -35.56 -15.28 3.14
C GLY A 168 -37.06 -15.06 3.41
N ALA A 169 -37.67 -15.95 4.20
CA ALA A 169 -39.09 -15.88 4.53
C ALA A 169 -39.46 -14.53 5.17
N ARG A 170 -40.23 -13.71 4.43
CA ARG A 170 -40.60 -12.32 4.75
C ARG A 170 -39.40 -11.37 4.94
N GLY A 171 -38.47 -11.32 3.98
CA GLY A 171 -37.50 -10.21 3.90
C GLY A 171 -36.70 -10.06 5.19
N SER A 172 -36.05 -11.15 5.63
CA SER A 172 -35.46 -11.34 6.96
C SER A 172 -34.24 -10.43 7.21
N PHE A 173 -34.44 -9.12 7.24
CA PHE A 173 -33.43 -8.14 7.63
C PHE A 173 -33.38 -8.07 9.16
N SER A 174 -32.51 -8.88 9.77
CA SER A 174 -32.25 -8.79 11.21
C SER A 174 -31.03 -7.90 11.49
N LEU A 175 -31.19 -6.96 12.43
CA LEU A 175 -30.09 -6.11 12.91
C LEU A 175 -29.06 -6.90 13.72
N LEU A 176 -29.51 -7.86 14.54
CA LEU A 176 -28.70 -8.50 15.58
C LEU A 176 -28.50 -10.02 15.39
N GLY A 177 -29.11 -10.62 14.36
CA GLY A 177 -28.93 -12.05 14.03
C GLY A 177 -30.24 -12.82 13.90
N GLY A 178 -30.17 -14.07 13.42
CA GLY A 178 -31.34 -14.92 13.21
C GLY A 178 -32.14 -14.62 11.92
N GLY A 179 -31.65 -13.72 11.07
CA GLY A 179 -32.14 -13.52 9.70
C GLY A 179 -31.13 -14.12 8.72
N GLY A 180 -31.40 -15.33 8.26
CA GLY A 180 -30.62 -16.01 7.23
C GLY A 180 -31.54 -16.45 6.11
N GLY A 181 -31.11 -16.25 4.87
CA GLY A 181 -31.81 -16.76 3.70
C GLY A 181 -31.21 -18.07 3.19
N PRO A 182 -31.75 -18.59 2.07
CA PRO A 182 -31.31 -19.85 1.49
C PRO A 182 -29.85 -19.84 1.01
N LEU A 183 -29.26 -18.68 0.69
CA LEU A 183 -27.84 -18.61 0.31
C LEU A 183 -26.94 -18.79 1.52
N LEU A 184 -27.31 -18.26 2.69
CA LEU A 184 -26.58 -18.49 3.93
C LEU A 184 -26.58 -19.98 4.29
N GLU A 185 -27.73 -20.65 4.21
CA GLU A 185 -27.86 -22.10 4.46
C GLU A 185 -27.02 -22.94 3.47
N ALA A 186 -27.06 -22.59 2.19
CA ALA A 186 -26.35 -23.33 1.13
C ALA A 186 -24.83 -23.05 1.08
N GLY A 187 -24.38 -21.92 1.63
CA GLY A 187 -23.00 -21.45 1.42
C GLY A 187 -22.18 -21.21 2.68
N ALA A 188 -22.77 -21.23 3.89
CA ALA A 188 -22.01 -21.15 5.14
C ALA A 188 -21.04 -22.34 5.28
N VAL A 189 -19.88 -22.09 5.90
CA VAL A 189 -18.89 -23.13 6.22
C VAL A 189 -19.51 -24.08 7.22
N TYR A 190 -19.60 -25.37 6.85
CA TYR A 190 -20.12 -26.42 7.71
C TYR A 190 -19.37 -27.73 7.43
N GLY A 191 -18.69 -28.27 8.45
CA GLY A 191 -17.78 -29.40 8.32
C GLY A 191 -18.42 -30.63 7.69
N PRO A 192 -19.57 -31.12 8.21
CA PRO A 192 -20.25 -32.27 7.64
C PRO A 192 -20.62 -32.10 6.16
N ALA A 193 -21.09 -30.93 5.73
CA ALA A 193 -21.40 -30.69 4.31
C ALA A 193 -20.13 -30.69 3.44
N VAL A 194 -19.03 -30.08 3.92
CA VAL A 194 -17.74 -30.10 3.22
C VAL A 194 -17.22 -31.54 3.05
N ALA A 195 -17.38 -32.37 4.07
CA ALA A 195 -16.99 -33.79 4.01
C ALA A 195 -17.77 -34.58 2.94
N HIS A 196 -19.02 -34.18 2.65
CA HIS A 196 -19.86 -34.76 1.61
C HIS A 196 -19.66 -34.13 0.21
N GLY A 197 -18.63 -33.31 0.01
CA GLY A 197 -18.28 -32.77 -1.30
C GLY A 197 -18.67 -31.31 -1.52
N GLU A 198 -19.24 -30.62 -0.53
CA GLU A 198 -19.63 -29.21 -0.65
C GLU A 198 -18.47 -28.22 -0.44
N TRP A 199 -17.37 -28.40 -1.19
CA TRP A 199 -16.10 -27.71 -0.96
C TRP A 199 -16.17 -26.20 -1.25
N TRP A 200 -17.15 -25.74 -2.04
CA TRP A 200 -17.38 -24.32 -2.30
C TRP A 200 -17.65 -23.53 -1.00
N ARG A 201 -18.23 -24.17 0.02
CA ARG A 201 -18.54 -23.57 1.33
C ARG A 201 -17.32 -22.93 1.97
N LEU A 202 -16.13 -23.48 1.73
CA LEU A 202 -14.86 -22.97 2.27
C LEU A 202 -14.52 -21.55 1.80
N LEU A 203 -15.05 -21.12 0.65
CA LEU A 203 -14.87 -19.76 0.13
C LEU A 203 -16.17 -18.96 0.13
N THR A 204 -17.31 -19.57 -0.20
CA THR A 204 -18.60 -18.84 -0.26
C THR A 204 -19.01 -18.29 1.10
N GLY A 205 -18.66 -18.98 2.20
CA GLY A 205 -18.91 -18.51 3.56
C GLY A 205 -18.33 -17.12 3.84
N ALA A 206 -17.23 -16.75 3.19
CA ALA A 206 -16.60 -15.44 3.34
C ALA A 206 -17.39 -14.29 2.68
N PHE A 207 -18.42 -14.60 1.89
CA PHE A 207 -19.28 -13.62 1.21
C PHE A 207 -20.71 -13.54 1.79
N LEU A 208 -20.97 -14.32 2.84
CA LEU A 208 -22.28 -14.43 3.49
C LEU A 208 -22.23 -13.79 4.87
N HIS A 209 -23.35 -13.23 5.34
CA HIS A 209 -23.41 -12.49 6.59
C HIS A 209 -24.69 -12.81 7.38
N LEU A 210 -24.55 -12.92 8.70
CA LEU A 210 -25.61 -13.35 9.61
C LEU A 210 -26.56 -12.23 10.06
N SER A 211 -26.17 -10.96 9.86
CA SER A 211 -26.96 -9.78 10.28
C SER A 211 -26.48 -8.50 9.59
N ALA A 212 -27.31 -7.46 9.65
CA ALA A 212 -26.99 -6.15 9.10
C ALA A 212 -25.79 -5.49 9.81
N LEU A 213 -25.68 -5.60 11.14
CA LEU A 213 -24.53 -5.09 11.86
C LEU A 213 -23.25 -5.87 11.52
N HIS A 214 -23.36 -7.19 11.33
CA HIS A 214 -22.22 -8.01 10.97
C HIS A 214 -21.62 -7.58 9.62
N ILE A 215 -22.45 -7.41 8.57
CA ILE A 215 -21.95 -6.89 7.29
C ILE A 215 -21.44 -5.46 7.42
N LEU A 216 -22.12 -4.57 8.16
CA LEU A 216 -21.70 -3.19 8.34
C LEU A 216 -20.27 -3.11 8.90
N PHE A 217 -19.98 -3.83 9.98
CA PHE A 217 -18.64 -3.82 10.59
C PHE A 217 -17.58 -4.44 9.69
N ASN A 218 -17.89 -5.53 8.97
CA ASN A 218 -16.96 -6.13 8.03
C ASN A 218 -16.64 -5.19 6.86
N MET A 219 -17.66 -4.55 6.28
CA MET A 219 -17.46 -3.62 5.17
C MET A 219 -16.75 -2.35 5.64
N TYR A 220 -17.02 -1.87 6.86
CA TYR A 220 -16.26 -0.76 7.45
C TYR A 220 -14.78 -1.11 7.64
N ALA A 221 -14.47 -2.32 8.12
CA ALA A 221 -13.10 -2.78 8.25
C ALA A 221 -12.40 -2.91 6.88
N LEU A 222 -13.08 -3.47 5.87
CA LEU A 222 -12.55 -3.55 4.50
C LEU A 222 -12.36 -2.16 3.88
N TRP A 223 -13.30 -1.25 4.11
CA TRP A 223 -13.19 0.13 3.65
C TRP A 223 -11.93 0.82 4.20
N LEU A 224 -11.64 0.60 5.49
CA LEU A 224 -10.51 1.23 6.16
C LEU A 224 -9.16 0.59 5.79
N PHE A 225 -9.10 -0.74 5.71
CA PHE A 225 -7.83 -1.46 5.57
C PHE A 225 -7.58 -2.05 4.19
N GLY A 226 -8.64 -2.46 3.48
CA GLY A 226 -8.55 -3.05 2.14
C GLY A 226 -7.73 -2.20 1.18
N PRO A 227 -8.00 -0.89 1.01
CA PRO A 227 -7.26 -0.05 0.06
C PRO A 227 -5.78 0.05 0.39
N ILE A 228 -5.43 0.06 1.68
CA ILE A 228 -4.04 0.16 2.14
C ILE A 228 -3.29 -1.12 1.78
N VAL A 229 -3.86 -2.29 2.06
CA VAL A 229 -3.22 -3.57 1.73
C VAL A 229 -3.18 -3.79 0.22
N GLU A 230 -4.24 -3.42 -0.50
CA GLU A 230 -4.32 -3.52 -1.95
C GLU A 230 -3.28 -2.62 -2.64
N GLN A 231 -3.07 -1.42 -2.13
CA GLN A 231 -2.00 -0.55 -2.61
C GLN A 231 -0.61 -1.15 -2.33
N MET A 232 -0.41 -1.78 -1.18
CA MET A 232 0.89 -2.36 -0.79
C MET A 232 1.27 -3.61 -1.62
N TYR A 233 0.30 -4.45 -1.97
CA TYR A 233 0.53 -5.74 -2.64
C TYR A 233 0.11 -5.77 -4.11
N GLY A 234 -0.72 -4.83 -4.55
CA GLY A 234 -1.33 -4.85 -5.87
C GLY A 234 -2.65 -5.64 -5.90
N HIS A 235 -3.46 -5.45 -6.95
CA HIS A 235 -4.81 -6.01 -7.06
C HIS A 235 -4.84 -7.54 -6.94
N ILE A 236 -4.01 -8.23 -7.73
CA ILE A 236 -4.05 -9.70 -7.84
C ILE A 236 -3.61 -10.36 -6.54
N GLU A 237 -2.51 -9.89 -5.96
CA GLU A 237 -1.97 -10.45 -4.73
C GLU A 237 -2.82 -10.12 -3.51
N TYR A 238 -3.43 -8.94 -3.47
CA TYR A 238 -4.43 -8.61 -2.47
C TYR A 238 -5.63 -9.57 -2.53
N LEU A 239 -6.18 -9.80 -3.72
CA LEU A 239 -7.30 -10.72 -3.90
C LEU A 239 -6.90 -12.15 -3.50
N ALA A 240 -5.74 -12.63 -3.96
CA ALA A 240 -5.23 -13.96 -3.59
C ALA A 240 -5.05 -14.08 -2.08
N THR A 241 -4.48 -13.07 -1.43
CA THR A 241 -4.29 -13.04 0.02
C THR A 241 -5.63 -13.03 0.75
N TYR A 242 -6.59 -12.21 0.32
CA TYR A 242 -7.94 -12.18 0.90
C TYR A 242 -8.59 -13.57 0.86
N LEU A 243 -8.56 -14.23 -0.31
CA LEU A 243 -9.16 -15.54 -0.50
C LEU A 243 -8.43 -16.65 0.28
N LEU A 244 -7.11 -16.59 0.39
CA LEU A 244 -6.34 -17.55 1.19
C LEU A 244 -6.58 -17.35 2.68
N CYS A 245 -6.73 -16.12 3.16
CA CYS A 245 -7.10 -15.83 4.54
C CYS A 245 -8.52 -16.32 4.84
N ALA A 246 -9.48 -16.12 3.92
CA ALA A 246 -10.81 -16.71 4.01
C ALA A 246 -10.74 -18.24 4.13
N LEU A 247 -10.01 -18.88 3.22
CA LEU A 247 -9.80 -20.32 3.23
C LEU A 247 -9.13 -20.80 4.52
N GLY A 248 -8.13 -20.08 5.03
CA GLY A 248 -7.46 -20.39 6.31
C GLY A 248 -8.42 -20.38 7.50
N GLY A 249 -9.32 -19.40 7.55
CA GLY A 249 -10.40 -19.35 8.55
C GLY A 249 -11.34 -20.54 8.42
N SER A 250 -11.76 -20.89 7.21
CA SER A 250 -12.63 -22.03 6.94
C SER A 250 -11.97 -23.36 7.31
N VAL A 251 -10.70 -23.56 6.93
CA VAL A 251 -9.92 -24.76 7.24
C VAL A 251 -9.78 -24.96 8.75
N LEU A 252 -9.44 -23.89 9.50
CA LEU A 252 -9.39 -24.02 10.96
C LEU A 252 -10.77 -24.29 11.56
N THR A 253 -11.83 -23.72 10.99
CA THR A 253 -13.21 -23.97 11.44
C THR A 253 -13.59 -25.44 11.29
N ILE A 254 -13.37 -26.06 10.12
CA ILE A 254 -13.70 -27.47 9.92
C ILE A 254 -12.77 -28.43 10.69
N LEU A 255 -11.60 -27.99 11.13
CA LEU A 255 -10.69 -28.79 11.96
C LEU A 255 -11.03 -28.73 13.46
N ALA A 256 -11.46 -27.56 13.95
CA ALA A 256 -11.58 -27.30 15.39
C ALA A 256 -13.04 -27.16 15.87
N ALA A 257 -13.97 -26.80 14.99
CA ALA A 257 -15.39 -26.63 15.30
C ALA A 257 -16.28 -27.05 14.10
N PRO A 258 -16.16 -28.30 13.60
CA PRO A 258 -16.80 -28.73 12.36
C PRO A 258 -18.33 -28.62 12.38
N ASP A 259 -18.96 -28.82 13.54
CA ASP A 259 -20.42 -28.83 13.71
C ASP A 259 -21.03 -27.43 13.91
N VAL A 260 -20.21 -26.38 13.93
CA VAL A 260 -20.66 -25.00 14.13
C VAL A 260 -20.61 -24.25 12.80
N PRO A 261 -21.76 -23.91 12.18
CA PRO A 261 -21.77 -23.13 10.95
C PRO A 261 -21.09 -21.77 11.14
N ALA A 262 -20.27 -21.37 10.16
CA ALA A 262 -19.62 -20.07 10.16
C ALA A 262 -19.77 -19.37 8.81
N ALA A 263 -20.01 -18.05 8.85
CA ALA A 263 -20.06 -17.19 7.69
C ALA A 263 -19.57 -15.79 8.08
N GLY A 264 -19.07 -15.04 7.10
CA GLY A 264 -18.58 -13.68 7.28
C GLY A 264 -17.24 -13.46 6.60
N ALA A 265 -17.05 -12.25 6.06
CA ALA A 265 -15.76 -11.79 5.55
C ALA A 265 -14.68 -11.64 6.64
N SER A 266 -15.07 -11.72 7.91
CA SER A 266 -14.21 -11.43 9.06
C SER A 266 -12.96 -12.31 9.13
N GLY A 267 -13.02 -13.59 8.74
CA GLY A 267 -11.82 -14.44 8.67
C GLY A 267 -10.75 -13.86 7.72
N ALA A 268 -11.18 -13.42 6.53
CA ALA A 268 -10.28 -12.76 5.59
C ALA A 268 -9.75 -11.42 6.13
N ILE A 269 -10.61 -10.61 6.75
CA ILE A 269 -10.24 -9.32 7.37
C ILE A 269 -9.21 -9.49 8.48
N PHE A 270 -9.38 -10.48 9.36
CA PHE A 270 -8.39 -10.81 10.39
C PHE A 270 -7.06 -11.25 9.76
N GLY A 271 -7.09 -11.96 8.64
CA GLY A 271 -5.88 -12.23 7.86
C GLY A 271 -5.21 -10.96 7.33
N LEU A 272 -5.98 -10.01 6.79
CA LEU A 272 -5.44 -8.71 6.39
C LEU A 272 -4.83 -7.96 7.59
N PHE A 273 -5.42 -8.05 8.79
CA PHE A 273 -4.82 -7.50 10.01
C PHE A 273 -3.52 -8.21 10.38
N GLY A 274 -3.45 -9.54 10.28
CA GLY A 274 -2.23 -10.31 10.54
C GLY A 274 -1.10 -9.92 9.59
N LEU A 275 -1.42 -9.83 8.30
CA LEU A 275 -0.49 -9.37 7.28
C LEU A 275 -0.02 -7.94 7.57
N ALA A 276 -0.94 -7.01 7.81
CA ALA A 276 -0.63 -5.62 8.09
C ALA A 276 0.22 -5.48 9.36
N PHE A 277 -0.06 -6.24 10.41
CA PHE A 277 0.71 -6.25 11.65
C PHE A 277 2.15 -6.75 11.44
N VAL A 278 2.33 -7.86 10.72
CA VAL A 278 3.67 -8.38 10.44
C VAL A 278 4.48 -7.39 9.62
N VAL A 279 3.89 -6.84 8.56
CA VAL A 279 4.55 -5.85 7.70
C VAL A 279 4.88 -4.58 8.50
N SER A 280 3.98 -4.11 9.35
CA SER A 280 4.20 -2.91 10.17
C SER A 280 5.29 -3.09 11.23
N ARG A 281 5.60 -4.31 11.65
CA ARG A 281 6.70 -4.57 12.59
C ARG A 281 8.02 -4.87 11.89
N ARG A 282 8.02 -5.79 10.93
CA ARG A 282 9.24 -6.29 10.28
C ARG A 282 9.73 -5.41 9.14
N ARG A 283 8.84 -4.62 8.53
CA ARG A 283 9.09 -3.90 7.27
C ARG A 283 8.64 -2.44 7.35
N HIS A 284 8.56 -1.86 8.55
CA HIS A 284 8.07 -0.50 8.77
C HIS A 284 8.79 0.57 7.95
N LEU A 285 10.09 0.37 7.66
CA LEU A 285 10.89 1.27 6.84
C LEU A 285 10.46 1.30 5.37
N LEU A 286 9.85 0.22 4.87
CA LEU A 286 9.29 0.20 3.52
C LEU A 286 8.00 1.04 3.47
N LEU A 287 7.20 1.02 4.53
CA LEU A 287 5.93 1.75 4.56
C LEU A 287 6.14 3.26 4.52
N GLY A 288 5.37 3.93 3.66
CA GLY A 288 5.25 5.39 3.67
C GLY A 288 4.72 5.90 5.02
N PRO A 289 4.97 7.17 5.39
CA PRO A 289 4.61 7.72 6.70
C PRO A 289 3.12 7.54 7.06
N GLN A 290 2.23 7.66 6.08
CA GLN A 290 0.78 7.49 6.26
C GLN A 290 0.39 6.04 6.56
N ALA A 291 0.90 5.08 5.78
CA ALA A 291 0.68 3.66 6.03
C ALA A 291 1.23 3.29 7.42
N ARG A 292 2.40 3.81 7.80
CA ARG A 292 3.00 3.58 9.12
C ARG A 292 2.14 4.13 10.27
N ALA A 293 1.52 5.30 10.09
CA ALA A 293 0.65 5.91 11.09
C ALA A 293 -0.70 5.19 11.26
N ILE A 294 -1.26 4.62 10.18
CA ILE A 294 -2.49 3.83 10.25
C ILE A 294 -2.19 2.42 10.77
N LEU A 295 -1.12 1.79 10.27
CA LEU A 295 -0.74 0.43 10.67
C LEU A 295 -0.18 0.35 12.09
N SER A 296 0.29 1.46 12.68
CA SER A 296 0.66 1.49 14.10
C SER A 296 -0.55 1.26 15.02
N GLN A 297 -1.77 1.56 14.55
CA GLN A 297 -3.02 1.33 15.27
C GLN A 297 -3.58 -0.08 15.07
N VAL A 298 -3.11 -0.83 14.06
CA VAL A 298 -3.56 -2.21 13.77
C VAL A 298 -3.38 -3.12 14.96
N GLY A 299 -2.29 -2.97 15.73
CA GLY A 299 -2.06 -3.78 16.92
C GLY A 299 -3.18 -3.62 17.97
N PHE A 300 -3.59 -2.39 18.25
CA PHE A 300 -4.69 -2.11 19.17
C PHE A 300 -6.03 -2.63 18.63
N LEU A 301 -6.33 -2.35 17.36
CA LEU A 301 -7.57 -2.79 16.73
C LEU A 301 -7.67 -4.31 16.64
N LEU A 302 -6.56 -5.01 16.38
CA LEU A 302 -6.49 -6.45 16.38
C LEU A 302 -6.79 -7.02 17.77
N VAL A 303 -6.16 -6.47 18.82
CA VAL A 303 -6.42 -6.90 20.22
C VAL A 303 -7.88 -6.66 20.59
N LEU A 304 -8.43 -5.48 20.29
CA LEU A 304 -9.82 -5.16 20.56
C LEU A 304 -10.77 -6.14 19.85
N ASN A 305 -10.54 -6.42 18.57
CA ASN A 305 -11.37 -7.35 17.80
C ASN A 305 -11.24 -8.80 18.32
N LEU A 306 -10.05 -9.23 18.75
CA LEU A 306 -9.87 -10.54 19.40
C LEU A 306 -10.61 -10.61 20.74
N VAL A 307 -10.54 -9.56 21.57
CA VAL A 307 -11.31 -9.50 22.82
C VAL A 307 -12.80 -9.64 22.51
N ILE A 308 -13.33 -8.90 21.53
CA ILE A 308 -14.73 -9.03 21.11
C ILE A 308 -15.04 -10.46 20.65
N THR A 309 -14.15 -11.06 19.85
CA THR A 309 -14.28 -12.43 19.32
C THR A 309 -14.47 -13.48 20.42
N PHE A 310 -13.69 -13.39 21.49
CA PHE A 310 -13.76 -14.34 22.59
C PHE A 310 -14.79 -13.96 23.67
N THR A 311 -15.35 -12.74 23.63
CA THR A 311 -16.32 -12.26 24.63
C THR A 311 -17.76 -12.45 24.18
N PHE A 312 -18.06 -12.30 22.88
CA PHE A 312 -19.43 -12.37 22.36
C PHE A 312 -19.73 -13.74 21.73
N PRO A 313 -20.73 -14.48 22.25
CA PRO A 313 -21.16 -15.75 21.67
C PRO A 313 -21.67 -15.58 20.23
N GLY A 314 -21.45 -16.59 19.39
CA GLY A 314 -21.87 -16.58 17.98
C GLY A 314 -20.85 -15.98 17.01
N ILE A 315 -19.70 -15.51 17.49
CA ILE A 315 -18.57 -15.09 16.65
C ILE A 315 -17.64 -16.29 16.41
N SER A 316 -17.28 -16.54 15.15
CA SER A 316 -16.36 -17.63 14.79
C SER A 316 -14.91 -17.29 15.15
N TRP A 317 -14.48 -17.69 16.34
CA TRP A 317 -13.09 -17.53 16.76
C TRP A 317 -12.12 -18.33 15.88
N THR A 318 -12.54 -19.51 15.40
CA THR A 318 -11.76 -20.35 14.48
C THR A 318 -11.54 -19.64 13.14
N GLY A 319 -12.57 -19.00 12.60
CA GLY A 319 -12.47 -18.19 11.39
C GLY A 319 -11.45 -17.06 11.54
N HIS A 320 -11.52 -16.34 12.66
CA HIS A 320 -10.61 -15.22 12.93
C HIS A 320 -9.16 -15.65 13.13
N VAL A 321 -8.92 -16.67 13.96
CA VAL A 321 -7.56 -17.17 14.22
C VAL A 321 -6.95 -17.81 12.97
N GLY A 322 -7.72 -18.61 12.23
CA GLY A 322 -7.23 -19.27 11.02
C GLY A 322 -6.83 -18.26 9.94
N GLY A 323 -7.67 -17.26 9.71
CA GLY A 323 -7.36 -16.16 8.79
C GLY A 323 -6.15 -15.35 9.25
N LEU A 324 -6.10 -14.97 10.53
CA LEU A 324 -4.98 -14.22 11.12
C LEU A 324 -3.63 -14.92 10.92
N VAL A 325 -3.57 -16.23 11.17
CA VAL A 325 -2.35 -17.04 11.01
C VAL A 325 -1.90 -17.07 9.55
N VAL A 326 -2.82 -17.30 8.60
CA VAL A 326 -2.48 -17.31 7.17
C VAL A 326 -1.98 -15.94 6.71
N GLY A 327 -2.69 -14.87 7.07
CA GLY A 327 -2.27 -13.52 6.71
C GLY A 327 -0.93 -13.11 7.31
N ALA A 328 -0.67 -13.47 8.57
CA ALA A 328 0.63 -13.26 9.20
C ALA A 328 1.74 -14.05 8.50
N ALA A 329 1.49 -15.31 8.13
CA ALA A 329 2.44 -16.12 7.37
C ALA A 329 2.75 -15.50 6.00
N ILE A 330 1.73 -15.07 5.26
CA ILE A 330 1.90 -14.35 3.99
C ILE A 330 2.73 -13.07 4.20
N GLY A 331 2.43 -12.27 5.22
CA GLY A 331 3.19 -11.05 5.53
C GLY A 331 4.65 -11.32 5.95
N LEU A 332 4.96 -12.51 6.48
CA LEU A 332 6.34 -12.93 6.78
C LEU A 332 7.09 -13.35 5.51
N LEU A 333 6.43 -14.15 4.67
CA LEU A 333 7.02 -14.73 3.46
C LEU A 333 7.16 -13.71 2.33
N LEU A 334 6.19 -12.80 2.20
CA LEU A 334 6.06 -11.88 1.08
C LEU A 334 6.23 -10.43 1.53
N PRO A 335 7.32 -9.73 1.13
CA PRO A 335 7.38 -8.30 1.31
C PRO A 335 6.36 -7.60 0.38
N PRO A 336 5.87 -6.39 0.75
CA PRO A 336 5.03 -5.59 -0.12
C PRO A 336 5.67 -5.35 -1.50
N ALA A 337 4.90 -5.56 -2.58
CA ALA A 337 5.41 -5.48 -3.96
C ALA A 337 5.41 -4.05 -4.53
N ASN A 338 4.45 -3.22 -4.11
CA ASN A 338 4.18 -1.90 -4.68
C ASN A 338 4.62 -0.76 -3.76
N VAL A 339 5.61 -1.03 -2.93
CA VAL A 339 6.15 -0.06 -1.99
C VAL A 339 7.53 0.41 -2.50
N PRO A 340 7.80 1.72 -2.59
CA PRO A 340 9.12 2.23 -2.95
C PRO A 340 10.15 1.69 -1.96
N THR A 341 11.11 0.90 -2.45
CA THR A 341 12.22 0.40 -1.61
C THR A 341 13.41 1.35 -1.75
N MET A 342 14.35 1.34 -0.79
CA MET A 342 15.62 2.07 -0.98
C MET A 342 16.32 1.65 -2.27
N GLY A 343 16.42 0.36 -2.61
CA GLY A 343 16.99 -0.05 -3.90
C GLY A 343 16.23 0.41 -5.16
N ALA A 344 14.95 0.82 -5.03
CA ALA A 344 14.23 1.46 -6.14
C ALA A 344 14.49 2.98 -6.24
N MET A 345 14.99 3.60 -5.16
CA MET A 345 15.44 4.99 -5.14
C MET A 345 16.87 5.15 -5.68
N TRP A 346 17.67 4.08 -5.63
CA TRP A 346 19.04 4.05 -6.14
C TRP A 346 19.06 3.24 -7.43
N ARG A 347 19.29 3.91 -8.56
CA ARG A 347 19.49 3.24 -9.84
C ARG A 347 20.87 2.55 -9.84
N ALA A 348 20.98 1.40 -10.49
CA ALA A 348 22.28 0.86 -10.85
C ALA A 348 22.97 1.84 -11.82
N ALA A 349 24.29 1.72 -11.98
CA ALA A 349 25.10 2.61 -12.82
C ALA A 349 24.63 2.65 -14.31
N ASP A 350 23.81 1.70 -14.74
CA ASP A 350 23.19 1.61 -16.07
C ASP A 350 21.78 2.24 -16.14
N GLY A 351 21.30 2.86 -15.06
CA GLY A 351 19.97 3.46 -14.98
C GLY A 351 18.83 2.48 -14.69
N SER A 352 19.09 1.17 -14.59
CA SER A 352 18.10 0.19 -14.18
C SER A 352 17.79 0.32 -12.68
N LEU A 353 16.56 0.00 -12.28
CA LEU A 353 16.24 -0.13 -10.86
C LEU A 353 17.06 -1.32 -10.31
N LEU A 354 17.86 -1.12 -9.26
CA LEU A 354 18.45 -2.24 -8.54
C LEU A 354 17.30 -3.13 -8.07
N ALA A 355 17.18 -4.33 -8.64
CA ALA A 355 16.03 -5.21 -8.42
C ALA A 355 15.97 -5.69 -6.97
N THR A 356 15.33 -4.90 -6.11
CA THR A 356 15.03 -5.24 -4.71
C THR A 356 13.67 -5.90 -4.53
N ARG A 357 12.95 -6.17 -5.63
CA ARG A 357 11.66 -6.87 -5.58
C ARG A 357 11.89 -8.37 -5.66
N MET A 358 11.33 -9.10 -4.70
CA MET A 358 11.26 -10.56 -4.72
C MET A 358 10.71 -11.03 -6.08
N SER A 359 11.38 -12.00 -6.72
CA SER A 359 11.03 -12.39 -8.09
C SER A 359 9.59 -12.92 -8.18
N PRO A 360 8.87 -12.70 -9.28
CA PRO A 360 7.50 -13.19 -9.45
C PRO A 360 7.35 -14.70 -9.23
N ILE A 361 8.36 -15.47 -9.63
CA ILE A 361 8.41 -16.93 -9.43
C ILE A 361 8.44 -17.29 -7.95
N LEU A 362 9.26 -16.62 -7.15
CA LEU A 362 9.35 -16.89 -5.71
C LEU A 362 8.05 -16.47 -5.01
N ARG A 363 7.42 -15.37 -5.44
CA ARG A 363 6.12 -14.93 -4.92
C ARG A 363 5.03 -15.96 -5.23
N ALA A 364 4.94 -16.40 -6.48
CA ALA A 364 4.03 -17.45 -6.90
C ALA A 364 4.27 -18.75 -6.10
N SER A 365 5.53 -19.13 -5.90
CA SER A 365 5.90 -20.33 -5.12
C SER A 365 5.43 -20.23 -3.67
N ALA A 366 5.55 -19.06 -3.03
CA ALA A 366 5.06 -18.85 -1.67
C ALA A 366 3.52 -18.96 -1.60
N TYR A 367 2.79 -18.35 -2.53
CA TYR A 367 1.34 -18.50 -2.60
C TYR A 367 0.93 -19.97 -2.84
N LEU A 368 1.61 -20.68 -3.75
CA LEU A 368 1.37 -22.10 -4.00
C LEU A 368 1.63 -22.96 -2.76
N ALA A 369 2.70 -22.67 -2.00
CA ALA A 369 2.99 -23.37 -0.76
C ALA A 369 1.90 -23.17 0.30
N VAL A 370 1.43 -21.93 0.48
CA VAL A 370 0.31 -21.62 1.39
C VAL A 370 -0.96 -22.34 0.93
N THR A 371 -1.29 -22.30 -0.36
CA THR A 371 -2.45 -23.02 -0.92
C THR A 371 -2.35 -24.52 -0.68
N ALA A 372 -1.18 -25.13 -0.96
CA ALA A 372 -0.98 -26.57 -0.77
C ALA A 372 -1.16 -26.99 0.69
N LEU A 373 -0.66 -26.18 1.64
CA LEU A 373 -0.85 -26.41 3.07
C LEU A 373 -2.34 -26.33 3.47
N LEU A 374 -3.08 -25.36 2.94
CA LEU A 374 -4.51 -25.24 3.19
C LEU A 374 -5.31 -26.39 2.59
N VAL A 375 -4.99 -26.81 1.36
CA VAL A 375 -5.61 -27.98 0.72
C VAL A 375 -5.33 -29.26 1.49
N ALA A 376 -4.09 -29.47 1.95
CA ALA A 376 -3.74 -30.60 2.80
C ALA A 376 -4.51 -30.56 4.13
N GLY A 377 -4.63 -29.39 4.75
CA GLY A 377 -5.42 -29.17 5.97
C GLY A 377 -6.90 -29.51 5.76
N THR A 378 -7.50 -29.06 4.65
CA THR A 378 -8.86 -29.43 4.25
C THR A 378 -9.01 -30.94 4.10
N TYR A 379 -8.08 -31.58 3.40
CA TYR A 379 -8.12 -33.04 3.19
C TYR A 379 -8.07 -33.79 4.52
N VAL A 380 -7.17 -33.41 5.43
CA VAL A 380 -7.09 -33.99 6.77
C VAL A 380 -8.38 -33.78 7.56
N ALA A 381 -9.01 -32.60 7.47
CA ALA A 381 -10.29 -32.34 8.12
C ALA A 381 -11.40 -33.25 7.58
N VAL A 382 -11.51 -33.36 6.26
CA VAL A 382 -12.51 -34.21 5.59
C VAL A 382 -12.35 -35.68 5.99
N GLN A 383 -11.12 -36.21 6.02
CA GLN A 383 -10.85 -37.59 6.43
C GLN A 383 -11.20 -37.88 7.90
N ARG A 384 -11.31 -36.85 8.76
CA ARG A 384 -11.73 -37.01 10.15
C ARG A 384 -13.26 -36.95 10.33
N LEU A 385 -13.97 -36.41 9.34
CA LEU A 385 -15.41 -36.17 9.36
C LEU A 385 -16.19 -37.22 8.56
N ALA A 386 -15.53 -37.89 7.60
CA ALA A 386 -16.02 -39.08 6.90
C ALA A 386 -15.83 -40.33 7.77
#